data_AF-A0A6A3RAW3-F1
#
_entry.id   AF-A0A6A3RAW3-F1
#
_cell.length_a   1.000
_cell.length_b   1.000
_cell.length_c   1.000
_cell.angle_alpha   90.00
_cell.angle_beta   90.00
_cell.angle_gamma   90.00
#
_symmetry.space_group_name_H-M   'P 1'
#
loop_
_entity.id
_entity.type
_entity.pdbx_description
1 polymer ?
#
loop_
_entity_poly.entity_id
_entity_poly.type
_entity_poly.pdbx_seq_one_letter_code
_entity_poly.pdbx_strand_id
1 'polypeptide(L)' 'MSPRYADTVKLVEVNYFHWDFNMRMKLSRKGLLVHIIKPDFDALSE' A
#
# COMPACT_ATOMS: atom_id res chain seq x y z
N MET A 1 3.38 20.63 -16.39
CA MET A 1 2.30 19.69 -16.05
C MET A 1 1.00 20.46 -15.91
N SER A 2 -0.12 19.95 -16.45
CA SER A 2 -1.42 20.62 -16.31
C SER A 2 -1.95 20.44 -14.88
N PRO A 3 -2.48 21.49 -14.23
CA PRO A 3 -3.01 21.40 -12.86
C PRO A 3 -4.02 20.27 -12.68
N ARG A 4 -4.92 20.08 -13.66
CA ARG A 4 -5.92 19.01 -13.63
C ARG A 4 -5.31 17.61 -13.61
N TYR A 5 -4.18 17.41 -14.28
CA TYR A 5 -3.48 16.12 -14.28
C TYR A 5 -2.89 15.83 -12.89
N ALA A 6 -2.27 16.84 -12.27
CA ALA A 6 -1.76 16.72 -10.91
C ALA A 6 -2.87 16.43 -9.89
N ASP A 7 -4.04 17.03 -10.06
CA ASP A 7 -5.20 16.79 -9.18
C ASP A 7 -5.76 15.37 -9.36
N THR A 8 -5.85 14.87 -10.60
CA THR A 8 -6.29 13.49 -10.85
C THR A 8 -5.31 12.45 -10.30
N VAL A 9 -4.00 12.69 -10.43
CA VAL A 9 -2.96 11.80 -9.90
C VAL A 9 -3.03 11.75 -8.37
N LYS A 10 -3.16 12.91 -7.71
CA LYS A 10 -3.32 12.97 -6.25
C LYS A 10 -4.55 12.21 -5.76
N LEU A 11 -5.67 12.28 -6.46
CA LEU A 11 -6.88 11.53 -6.08
C LEU A 11 -6.69 10.02 -6.22
N VAL A 12 -6.03 9.57 -7.29
CA VAL A 12 -5.73 8.15 -7.51
C VAL A 12 -4.76 7.63 -6.44
N GLU A 13 -3.72 8.40 -6.11
CA GLU A 13 -2.77 8.05 -5.06
C GLU A 13 -3.45 7.95 -3.69
N VAL A 14 -4.25 8.95 -3.29
CA VAL A 14 -4.99 8.93 -2.02
C VAL A 14 -5.95 7.73 -1.95
N ASN A 15 -6.63 7.40 -3.05
CA ASN A 15 -7.52 6.25 -3.11
C ASN A 15 -6.75 4.92 -2.99
N TYR A 16 -5.61 4.80 -3.65
CA TYR A 16 -4.74 3.63 -3.55
C TYR A 16 -4.22 3.43 -2.12
N PHE A 17 -3.70 4.49 -1.48
CA PHE A 17 -3.20 4.41 -0.11
C PHE A 17 -4.31 4.06 0.90
N HIS A 18 -5.52 4.61 0.71
CA HIS A 18 -6.65 4.29 1.57
C HIS A 18 -7.04 2.80 1.45
N TRP A 19 -7.10 2.28 0.22
CA TRP A 19 -7.37 0.86 -0.03
C TRP A 19 -6.29 -0.03 0.57
N ASP A 20 -5.02 0.23 0.30
CA ASP A 20 -3.88 -0.55 0.78
C ASP A 20 -3.84 -0.58 2.31
N PHE A 21 -4.00 0.57 2.96
CA PHE A 21 -4.03 0.65 4.42
C PHE A 21 -5.20 -0.14 5.02
N ASN A 22 -6.41 0.04 4.51
CA ASN A 22 -7.59 -0.68 5.01
C ASN A 22 -7.46 -2.19 4.82
N MET A 23 -6.89 -2.63 3.69
CA MET A 23 -6.64 -4.04 3.41
C MET A 23 -5.60 -4.61 4.37
N ARG A 24 -4.47 -3.93 4.57
CA ARG A 24 -3.44 -4.33 5.54
C ARG A 24 -3.96 -4.41 6.98
N MET A 25 -4.78 -3.45 7.39
CA MET A 25 -5.39 -3.46 8.73
C MET A 25 -6.37 -4.62 8.91
N LYS A 26 -7.20 -4.91 7.91
CA LYS A 26 -8.11 -6.07 7.93
C LYS A 26 -7.35 -7.40 8.00
N LEU A 27 -6.24 -7.50 7.29
CA LEU A 27 -5.40 -8.71 7.28
C LEU A 27 -4.61 -8.87 8.59
N SER A 28 -4.08 -7.78 9.15
CA SER A 28 -3.40 -7.79 10.45
C SER A 28 -4.31 -8.30 11.56
N ARG A 29 -5.55 -7.81 11.63
CA ARG A 29 -6.56 -8.28 12.60
C ARG A 29 -6.88 -9.78 12.47
N LYS A 30 -6.66 -10.36 11.29
CA LYS A 30 -6.85 -11.78 11.02
C LYS A 30 -5.56 -12.61 11.15
N GLY A 31 -4.41 -11.98 11.47
CA GLY A 31 -3.10 -12.64 11.49
C GLY A 31 -2.59 -13.06 10.10
N LEU A 32 -3.22 -12.59 9.02
CA LEU A 32 -2.92 -13.01 7.65
C LEU A 32 -1.93 -12.08 6.94
N LEU A 33 -1.58 -10.95 7.55
CA LEU A 33 -0.70 -9.95 6.94
C LEU A 33 0.67 -10.51 6.54
N VAL A 34 1.25 -11.40 7.36
CA VAL A 34 2.55 -12.06 7.14
C VAL A 34 2.60 -12.94 5.88
N HIS A 35 1.44 -13.37 5.38
CA HIS A 35 1.36 -14.21 4.17
C HIS A 35 1.29 -13.39 2.88
N ILE A 36 1.05 -12.08 2.98
CA ILE A 36 0.85 -11.17 1.84
C ILE A 36 1.98 -10.16 1.74
N ILE A 37 2.49 -9.66 2.87
CA ILE A 37 3.76 -8.96 2.88
C ILE A 37 4.82 -10.00 2.61
N LYS A 38 5.24 -10.10 1.36
CA LYS A 38 6.46 -10.84 1.01
C LYS A 38 7.58 -10.27 1.89
N PRO A 39 8.37 -11.09 2.58
CA PRO A 39 9.54 -10.58 3.27
C PRO A 39 10.56 -10.17 2.20
N ASP A 40 10.41 -8.95 1.66
CA ASP A 40 11.48 -8.28 0.91
C ASP A 40 12.63 -7.83 1.85
N PHE A 41 12.62 -8.29 3.11
CA PHE A 41 13.64 -8.03 4.13
C PHE A 41 14.70 -9.13 4.27
N ASP A 42 14.47 -10.33 3.71
CA ASP A 42 15.48 -11.41 3.76
C ASP A 42 16.63 -11.19 2.74
N ALA A 43 16.59 -10.12 1.94
CA ALA A 43 17.66 -9.74 1.02
C ALA A 43 18.69 -8.76 1.61
N LEU A 44 18.62 -8.46 2.91
CA LEU A 44 19.65 -7.69 3.65
C LEU A 44 20.42 -8.56 4.66
N SER A 45 20.54 -9.87 4.38
CA SER A 45 21.46 -10.76 5.08
C SER A 45 22.61 -11.18 4.18
N GLU A 46 23.54 -10.25 3.94
CA GLU A 46 25.02 -10.36 4.01
C GLU A 46 25.69 -9.12 3.39
#